data_AF-A0A4R5LMZ2-F1
#
_entry.id   AF-A0A4R5LMZ2-F1
#
_cell.length_a   1.000
_cell.length_b   1.000
_cell.length_c   1.000
_cell.angle_alpha   90.00
_cell.angle_beta   90.00
_cell.angle_gamma   90.00
#
_symmetry.space_group_name_H-M   'P 1'
#
loop_
_entity.id
_entity.type
_entity.pdbx_description
1 polymer ?
#
loop_
_entity_poly.entity_id
_entity_poly.type
_entity_poly.pdbx_seq_one_letter_code
_entity_poly.pdbx_strand_id
1 'polypeptide(L)'
;MLTLLRRLLLTGLFLTLLATNILTLTSVAFNAAVSGLISSALGIQTVTGMMNQRLAGKDKMIRQQKTSAAKRKVAVRKFGSRLSARTRRVATRSIAAIPGEAIPYLGVAVLIAGTSYELYEACESLRDLETLYAELGLDDKPPEATLSAVCDPQLPDAGEVWEQITSTVDGYLGSE
;
A
#
# COMPACT_ATOMS: atom_id res chain seq x y z
N MET A 1 68.87 -18.32 -35.53
CA MET A 1 67.95 -17.29 -35.00
C MET A 1 66.48 -17.58 -35.31
N LEU A 2 66.10 -17.89 -36.57
CA LEU A 2 64.69 -18.11 -36.95
C LEU A 2 63.97 -19.24 -36.17
N THR A 3 64.65 -20.35 -35.88
CA THR A 3 64.07 -21.51 -35.17
C THR A 3 63.78 -21.23 -33.69
N LEU A 4 64.59 -20.37 -33.06
CA LEU A 4 64.47 -19.98 -31.67
C LEU A 4 63.34 -18.96 -31.49
N LEU A 5 63.23 -18.02 -32.44
CA LEU A 5 62.10 -17.08 -32.54
C LEU A 5 60.77 -17.83 -32.76
N ARG A 6 60.76 -18.84 -33.63
CA ARG A 6 59.57 -19.66 -33.91
C ARG A 6 59.14 -20.48 -32.68
N ARG A 7 60.10 -21.02 -31.91
CA ARG A 7 59.81 -21.69 -30.64
C ARG A 7 59.25 -20.73 -29.59
N LEU A 8 59.83 -19.53 -29.44
CA LEU A 8 59.33 -18.52 -28.50
C LEU A 8 57.90 -18.06 -28.84
N LEU A 9 57.60 -17.85 -30.13
CA LEU A 9 56.25 -17.53 -30.59
C LEU A 9 55.25 -18.64 -30.29
N LEU A 10 55.61 -19.90 -30.57
CA LEU A 10 54.74 -21.05 -30.30
C LEU A 10 54.47 -21.23 -28.80
N THR A 11 55.50 -21.11 -27.96
CA THR A 11 55.33 -21.20 -26.50
C THR A 11 54.49 -20.05 -25.95
N GLY A 12 54.66 -18.83 -26.48
CA GLY A 12 53.85 -17.68 -26.09
C GLY A 12 52.38 -17.85 -26.44
N LEU A 13 52.07 -18.32 -27.66
CA LEU A 13 50.71 -18.61 -28.10
C LEU A 13 50.04 -19.69 -27.23
N PHE A 14 50.79 -20.73 -26.87
CA PHE A 14 50.25 -21.81 -26.05
C PHE A 14 49.92 -21.32 -24.63
N LEU A 15 50.80 -20.52 -24.03
CA LEU A 15 50.59 -19.92 -22.72
C LEU A 15 49.40 -18.95 -22.71
N THR A 16 49.21 -18.15 -23.75
CA THR A 16 48.06 -17.23 -23.82
C THR A 16 46.73 -17.98 -23.96
N LEU A 17 46.66 -19.05 -24.75
CA LEU A 17 45.47 -19.90 -24.84
C LEU A 17 45.14 -20.58 -23.51
N LEU A 18 46.16 -21.06 -22.79
CA LEU A 18 45.99 -21.70 -21.49
C LEU A 18 45.51 -20.70 -20.44
N ALA A 19 46.17 -19.54 -20.35
CA ALA A 19 45.79 -18.47 -19.43
C ALA A 19 44.37 -17.95 -19.71
N THR A 20 44.02 -17.78 -20.99
CA THR A 20 42.68 -17.33 -21.39
C THR A 20 41.62 -18.35 -20.96
N ASN A 21 41.81 -19.65 -21.19
CA ASN A 21 40.86 -20.67 -20.73
C ASN A 21 40.68 -20.66 -19.20
N ILE A 22 41.78 -20.57 -18.44
CA ILE A 22 41.73 -20.54 -16.97
C ILE A 22 40.98 -19.29 -16.48
N LEU A 23 41.30 -18.10 -17.01
CA LEU A 23 40.63 -16.86 -16.61
C LEU A 23 39.15 -16.84 -17.01
N THR A 24 38.79 -17.43 -18.15
CA THR A 24 37.40 -17.47 -18.63
C THR A 24 36.52 -18.36 -17.73
N LEU A 25 37.11 -19.40 -17.13
CA LEU A 25 36.43 -20.30 -16.20
C LEU A 25 36.39 -19.75 -14.76
N THR A 26 37.46 -19.10 -14.32
CA THR A 26 37.62 -18.67 -12.92
C THR A 26 37.11 -17.26 -12.65
N SER A 27 37.01 -16.40 -13.66
CA SER A 27 36.63 -15.00 -13.51
C SER A 27 35.45 -14.62 -14.39
N VAL A 28 34.32 -14.35 -13.72
CA VAL A 28 33.11 -13.83 -14.37
C VAL A 28 33.37 -12.46 -15.00
N ALA A 29 34.21 -11.63 -14.38
CA ALA A 29 34.56 -10.30 -14.88
C ALA A 29 35.37 -10.37 -16.18
N PHE A 30 36.33 -11.30 -16.28
CA PHE A 30 37.10 -11.50 -17.50
C PHE A 30 36.24 -12.06 -18.63
N ASN A 31 35.41 -13.06 -18.32
CA ASN A 31 34.45 -13.64 -19.27
C ASN A 31 33.47 -12.57 -19.81
N ALA A 32 32.98 -11.69 -18.92
CA ALA A 32 32.13 -10.56 -19.32
C ALA A 32 32.86 -9.53 -20.19
N ALA A 33 34.11 -9.19 -19.87
CA ALA A 33 34.91 -8.25 -20.66
C ALA A 33 35.24 -8.78 -22.06
N VAL A 34 35.67 -10.04 -22.16
CA VAL A 34 35.94 -10.72 -23.45
C VAL A 34 34.65 -10.83 -24.28
N SER A 35 33.54 -11.27 -23.65
CA SER A 35 32.23 -11.35 -24.30
C SER A 35 31.72 -9.99 -24.78
N GLY A 36 31.97 -8.92 -24.02
CA GLY A 36 31.62 -7.55 -24.36
C GLY A 36 32.43 -7.03 -25.56
N LEU A 37 33.74 -7.31 -25.58
CA LEU A 37 34.63 -6.92 -26.67
C LEU A 37 34.30 -7.64 -27.99
N ILE A 38 34.00 -8.95 -27.92
CA ILE A 38 33.50 -9.73 -29.07
C ILE A 38 32.19 -9.15 -29.58
N SER A 39 31.26 -8.80 -28.67
CA SER A 39 29.99 -8.21 -29.06
C SER A 39 30.15 -6.83 -29.71
N SER A 40 31.04 -5.97 -29.22
CA SER A 40 31.22 -4.61 -29.73
C SER A 40 32.06 -4.55 -31.01
N ALA A 41 33.06 -5.43 -31.15
CA ALA A 41 33.98 -5.42 -32.29
C ALA A 41 33.47 -6.26 -33.47
N LEU A 42 32.78 -7.36 -33.20
CA LEU A 42 32.36 -8.33 -34.23
C LEU A 42 30.84 -8.36 -34.44
N GLY A 43 30.05 -7.66 -33.62
CA GLY A 43 28.59 -7.58 -33.76
C GLY A 43 27.83 -8.87 -33.40
N ILE A 44 28.52 -9.86 -32.82
CA ILE A 44 27.94 -11.16 -32.48
C ILE A 44 27.25 -11.08 -31.12
N GLN A 45 25.96 -11.41 -31.06
CA GLN A 45 25.24 -11.47 -29.79
C GLN A 45 25.71 -12.66 -28.96
N THR A 46 26.40 -12.38 -27.86
CA THR A 46 26.87 -13.39 -26.91
C THR A 46 25.82 -13.71 -25.85
N VAL A 47 25.90 -14.90 -25.24
CA VAL A 47 25.00 -15.35 -24.15
C VAL A 47 25.03 -14.37 -22.97
N THR A 48 26.20 -13.78 -22.68
CA THR A 48 26.38 -12.77 -21.63
C THR A 48 25.59 -11.48 -21.93
N GLY A 49 25.56 -11.04 -23.20
CA GLY A 49 24.75 -9.89 -23.63
C GLY A 49 23.24 -10.15 -23.44
N MET A 50 22.76 -11.33 -23.82
CA MET A 50 21.36 -11.73 -23.60
C MET A 50 20.99 -11.81 -22.12
N MET A 51 21.91 -12.31 -21.27
CA MET A 51 21.69 -12.37 -19.82
C MET A 51 21.62 -10.98 -19.19
N ASN A 52 22.51 -10.06 -19.58
CA ASN A 52 22.49 -8.66 -19.14
C ASN A 52 21.23 -7.92 -19.60
N GLN A 53 20.75 -8.20 -20.81
CA GLN A 53 19.49 -7.63 -21.30
C GLN A 53 18.28 -8.13 -20.51
N ARG A 54 18.27 -9.40 -20.10
CA ARG A 54 17.24 -9.94 -19.18
C ARG A 54 17.32 -9.32 -17.79
N LEU A 55 18.53 -9.10 -17.26
CA LEU A 55 18.75 -8.39 -16.00
C LEU A 55 18.23 -6.95 -16.07
N ALA A 56 18.58 -6.20 -17.12
CA ALA A 56 18.07 -4.86 -17.34
C ALA A 56 16.52 -4.82 -17.50
N GLY A 57 15.95 -5.82 -18.18
CA GLY A 57 14.50 -5.99 -18.27
C GLY A 57 13.86 -6.26 -16.90
N LYS A 58 14.44 -7.15 -16.10
CA LYS A 58 13.99 -7.43 -14.72
C LYS A 58 14.12 -6.22 -13.81
N ASP A 59 15.21 -5.48 -13.89
CA ASP A 59 15.40 -4.24 -13.12
C ASP A 59 14.36 -3.19 -13.47
N LYS A 60 14.04 -3.04 -14.76
CA LYS A 60 12.94 -2.16 -15.21
C LYS A 60 11.61 -2.62 -14.64
N MET A 61 11.31 -3.93 -14.66
CA MET A 61 10.08 -4.48 -14.07
C MET A 61 10.02 -4.28 -12.55
N ILE A 62 11.11 -4.52 -11.83
CA ILE A 62 11.19 -4.30 -10.38
C ILE A 62 10.97 -2.83 -10.05
N ARG A 63 11.58 -1.90 -10.79
CA ARG A 63 11.36 -0.45 -10.62
C ARG A 63 9.91 -0.07 -10.90
N GLN A 64 9.30 -0.62 -11.95
CA GLN A 64 7.88 -0.41 -12.25
C GLN A 64 6.96 -0.98 -11.15
N GLN A 65 7.29 -2.16 -10.60
CA GLN A 65 6.54 -2.76 -9.51
C GLN A 65 6.67 -1.97 -8.20
N LYS A 66 7.87 -1.46 -7.88
CA LYS A 66 8.09 -0.58 -6.73
C LYS A 66 7.29 0.72 -6.85
N THR A 67 7.31 1.35 -8.03
CA THR A 67 6.55 2.59 -8.25
C THR A 67 5.04 2.37 -8.22
N SER A 68 4.54 1.26 -8.76
CA SER A 68 3.11 0.92 -8.69
C SER A 68 2.68 0.59 -7.26
N ALA A 69 3.50 -0.14 -6.49
CA ALA A 69 3.27 -0.40 -5.07
C ALA A 69 3.22 0.90 -4.26
N ALA A 70 4.15 1.83 -4.48
CA ALA A 70 4.15 3.14 -3.82
C ALA A 70 2.88 3.96 -4.15
N LYS A 71 2.45 3.95 -5.43
CA LYS A 71 1.19 4.62 -5.83
C LYS A 71 -0.03 4.01 -5.15
N ARG A 72 -0.10 2.68 -5.05
CA ARG A 72 -1.19 1.97 -4.34
C ARG A 72 -1.24 2.37 -2.87
N LYS A 73 -0.11 2.40 -2.18
CA LYS A 73 0.01 2.86 -0.79
C LYS A 73 -0.56 4.27 -0.59
N VAL A 74 -0.20 5.22 -1.47
CA VAL A 74 -0.73 6.60 -1.42
C VAL A 74 -2.25 6.64 -1.69
N ALA A 75 -2.74 5.85 -2.63
CA ALA A 75 -4.16 5.77 -2.95
C ALA A 75 -4.97 5.22 -1.78
N VAL A 76 -4.51 4.13 -1.15
CA VAL A 76 -5.14 3.53 0.03
C VAL A 76 -5.16 4.52 1.18
N ARG A 77 -4.05 5.20 1.46
CA ARG A 77 -3.99 6.24 2.51
C ARG A 77 -5.02 7.36 2.29
N LYS A 78 -5.13 7.84 1.04
CA LYS A 78 -6.09 8.90 0.68
C LYS A 78 -7.54 8.41 0.76
N PHE A 79 -7.79 7.15 0.44
CA PHE A 79 -9.10 6.54 0.56
C PHE A 79 -9.51 6.40 2.02
N GLY A 80 -8.67 5.80 2.86
CA GLY A 80 -9.02 5.58 4.26
C GLY A 80 -9.14 6.86 5.09
N SER A 81 -8.37 7.92 4.79
CA SER A 81 -8.56 9.23 5.43
C SER A 81 -9.87 9.90 5.04
N ARG A 82 -10.32 9.73 3.79
CA ARG A 82 -11.63 10.22 3.34
C ARG A 82 -12.78 9.40 3.90
N LEU A 83 -12.59 8.08 3.97
CA LEU A 83 -13.57 7.15 4.51
C LEU A 83 -13.82 7.47 5.99
N SER A 84 -12.78 7.48 6.82
CA SER A 84 -12.88 7.84 8.25
C SER A 84 -13.55 9.19 8.49
N ALA A 85 -13.14 10.24 7.75
CA ALA A 85 -13.75 11.56 7.86
C ALA A 85 -15.23 11.57 7.46
N ARG A 86 -15.61 10.80 6.42
CA ARG A 86 -17.01 10.67 5.99
C ARG A 86 -17.83 9.89 7.01
N THR A 87 -17.33 8.75 7.47
CA THR A 87 -18.00 7.90 8.47
C THR A 87 -18.28 8.68 9.74
N ARG A 88 -17.30 9.45 10.24
CA ARG A 88 -17.50 10.33 11.40
C ARG A 88 -18.65 11.32 11.18
N ARG A 89 -18.67 12.01 10.03
CA ARG A 89 -19.74 12.99 9.73
C ARG A 89 -21.12 12.34 9.64
N VAL A 90 -21.19 11.14 9.07
CA VAL A 90 -22.44 10.38 8.96
C VAL A 90 -22.89 9.96 10.36
N ALA A 91 -22.03 9.34 11.16
CA ALA A 91 -22.34 8.93 12.54
C ALA A 91 -22.83 10.10 13.39
N THR A 92 -22.15 11.25 13.36
CA THR A 92 -22.58 12.44 14.09
C THR A 92 -23.95 12.96 13.63
N ARG A 93 -24.25 12.83 12.34
CA ARG A 93 -25.54 13.27 11.78
C ARG A 93 -26.66 12.30 12.14
N SER A 94 -26.41 11.00 12.13
CA SER A 94 -27.36 9.97 12.55
C SER A 94 -27.74 10.15 14.02
N ILE A 95 -26.75 10.32 14.91
CA ILE A 95 -27.02 10.57 16.34
C ILE A 95 -27.85 11.85 16.53
N ALA A 96 -27.50 12.94 15.83
CA ALA A 96 -28.23 14.20 15.92
C ALA A 96 -29.66 14.14 15.35
N ALA A 97 -29.96 13.16 14.49
CA ALA A 97 -31.30 13.00 13.88
C ALA A 97 -32.28 12.23 14.78
N ILE A 98 -31.79 11.48 15.78
CA ILE A 98 -32.60 10.67 16.69
C ILE A 98 -33.82 11.42 17.26
N PRO A 99 -33.71 12.62 17.86
CA PRO A 99 -34.86 13.32 18.43
C PRO A 99 -35.88 13.81 17.38
N GLY A 100 -35.48 13.96 16.11
CA GLY A 100 -36.36 14.44 15.05
C GLY A 100 -37.16 13.34 14.33
N GLU A 101 -36.74 12.08 14.44
CA GLU A 101 -37.31 10.95 13.70
C GLU A 101 -37.99 9.90 14.60
N ALA A 102 -37.94 10.06 15.92
CA ALA A 102 -38.40 9.04 16.85
C ALA A 102 -39.91 9.08 17.14
N ILE A 103 -40.55 7.91 17.04
CA ILE A 103 -41.91 7.65 17.55
C ILE A 103 -41.82 7.46 19.09
N PRO A 104 -42.78 8.00 19.88
CA PRO A 104 -42.74 7.95 21.34
C PRO A 104 -42.40 6.58 21.94
N TYR A 105 -41.47 6.56 22.90
CA TYR A 105 -40.98 5.42 23.69
C TYR A 105 -40.42 4.23 22.90
N LEU A 106 -41.26 3.54 22.12
CA LEU A 106 -40.85 2.35 21.35
C LEU A 106 -39.93 2.73 20.19
N GLY A 107 -40.21 3.85 19.51
CA GLY A 107 -39.39 4.31 18.38
C GLY A 107 -38.02 4.80 18.82
N VAL A 108 -37.94 5.53 19.94
CA VAL A 108 -36.67 6.01 20.52
C VAL A 108 -35.76 4.82 20.88
N ALA A 109 -36.28 3.82 21.59
CA ALA A 109 -35.48 2.67 22.00
C ALA A 109 -34.96 1.87 20.78
N VAL A 110 -35.80 1.67 19.77
CA VAL A 110 -35.42 0.97 18.53
C VAL A 110 -34.40 1.77 17.73
N LEU A 111 -34.54 3.10 17.64
CA LEU A 111 -33.61 3.98 16.94
C LEU A 111 -32.24 4.02 17.63
N ILE A 112 -32.20 4.13 18.97
CA ILE A 112 -30.94 4.12 19.72
C ILE A 112 -30.25 2.76 19.54
N ALA A 113 -30.99 1.66 19.65
CA ALA A 113 -30.44 0.31 19.43
C ALA A 113 -29.90 0.14 18.00
N GLY A 114 -30.68 0.53 16.98
CA GLY A 114 -30.25 0.48 15.58
C GLY A 114 -29.02 1.34 15.31
N THR A 115 -29.02 2.59 15.78
CA THR A 115 -27.89 3.52 15.63
C THR A 115 -26.65 2.99 16.36
N SER A 116 -26.80 2.40 17.55
CA SER A 116 -25.68 1.80 18.27
C SER A 116 -25.04 0.64 17.49
N TYR A 117 -25.87 -0.17 16.82
CA TYR A 117 -25.41 -1.27 15.99
C TYR A 117 -24.74 -0.78 14.70
N GLU A 118 -25.29 0.25 14.05
CA GLU A 118 -24.66 0.90 12.90
C GLU A 118 -23.29 1.49 13.25
N LEU A 119 -23.15 2.11 14.42
CA LEU A 119 -21.87 2.65 14.89
C LEU A 119 -20.87 1.53 15.23
N TYR A 120 -21.34 0.41 15.76
CA TYR A 120 -20.51 -0.77 15.99
C TYR A 120 -19.90 -1.29 14.69
N GLU A 121 -20.73 -1.53 13.66
CA GLU A 121 -20.24 -1.99 12.36
C GLU A 121 -19.33 -0.95 11.68
N ALA A 122 -19.64 0.34 11.83
CA ALA A 122 -18.80 1.41 11.35
C ALA A 122 -17.42 1.43 12.03
N CYS A 123 -17.37 1.15 13.33
CA CYS A 123 -16.12 1.03 14.08
C CYS A 123 -15.30 -0.18 13.61
N GLU A 124 -15.94 -1.34 13.42
CA GLU A 124 -15.28 -2.55 12.91
C GLU A 124 -14.63 -2.30 11.53
N SER A 125 -15.34 -1.62 10.63
CA SER A 125 -14.80 -1.23 9.32
C SER A 125 -13.56 -0.31 9.42
N LEU A 126 -13.51 0.58 10.42
CA LEU A 126 -12.33 1.42 10.67
C LEU A 126 -11.15 0.63 11.26
N ARG A 127 -11.41 -0.42 12.05
CA ARG A 127 -10.37 -1.33 12.55
C ARG A 127 -9.81 -2.21 11.44
N ASP A 128 -10.65 -2.66 10.51
CA ASP A 128 -10.19 -3.37 9.31
C ASP A 128 -9.28 -2.50 8.44
N LEU A 129 -9.61 -1.20 8.34
CA LEU A 129 -8.76 -0.23 7.65
C LEU A 129 -7.39 -0.05 8.33
N GLU A 130 -7.33 -0.06 9.66
CA GLU A 130 -6.07 -0.04 10.41
C GLU A 130 -5.23 -1.30 10.14
N THR A 131 -5.88 -2.46 10.11
CA THR A 131 -5.23 -3.74 9.77
C THR A 131 -4.66 -3.71 8.34
N LEU A 132 -5.43 -3.21 7.37
CA LEU A 132 -4.98 -3.03 5.99
C LEU A 132 -3.77 -2.07 5.90
N TYR A 133 -3.76 -1.01 6.71
CA TYR A 133 -2.64 -0.06 6.75
C TYR A 133 -1.38 -0.73 7.31
N ALA A 134 -1.52 -1.54 8.36
CA ALA A 134 -0.42 -2.30 8.94
C ALA A 134 0.17 -3.30 7.92
N GLU A 135 -0.67 -4.05 7.19
CA GLU A 135 -0.22 -4.97 6.14
C GLU A 135 0.50 -4.26 4.98
N LEU A 136 0.07 -3.04 4.65
CA LEU A 136 0.70 -2.21 3.64
C LEU A 136 1.95 -1.48 4.16
N GLY A 137 2.30 -1.60 5.45
CA GLY A 137 3.40 -0.87 6.08
C GLY A 137 3.22 0.64 5.95
N LEU A 138 2.03 1.13 6.28
CA LEU A 138 1.69 2.55 6.38
C LEU A 138 1.68 2.95 7.86
N ASP A 139 2.61 3.81 8.29
CA ASP A 139 2.69 4.29 9.68
C ASP A 139 1.67 5.40 10.00
N ASP A 140 1.05 6.00 8.97
CA ASP A 140 0.00 7.01 9.10
C ASP A 140 -1.34 6.33 9.46
N LYS A 141 -1.56 6.02 10.73
CA LYS A 141 -2.89 5.62 11.22
C LYS A 141 -3.89 6.77 10.98
N PRO A 142 -5.18 6.48 10.68
CA PRO A 142 -6.20 7.50 10.73
C PRO A 142 -6.15 8.18 12.12
N PRO A 143 -6.31 9.52 12.19
CA PRO A 143 -6.12 10.25 13.43
C PRO A 143 -6.98 9.64 14.54
N GLU A 144 -6.38 9.37 15.70
CA GLU A 144 -7.00 8.69 16.84
C GLU A 144 -8.36 9.32 17.23
N ALA A 145 -8.45 10.65 17.12
CA ALA A 145 -9.68 11.42 17.32
C ALA A 145 -10.83 11.09 16.37
N THR A 146 -10.59 10.41 15.23
CA THR A 146 -11.65 9.91 14.33
C THR A 146 -12.10 8.50 14.68
N LEU A 147 -11.20 7.66 15.20
CA LEU A 147 -11.53 6.33 15.70
C LEU A 147 -12.34 6.43 16.99
N SER A 148 -11.89 7.20 17.98
CA SER A 148 -12.60 7.37 19.25
C SER A 148 -14.01 7.96 19.07
N ALA A 149 -14.18 8.90 18.13
CA ALA A 149 -15.49 9.53 17.89
C ALA A 149 -16.54 8.59 17.29
N VAL A 150 -16.13 7.48 16.67
CA VAL A 150 -17.05 6.49 16.06
C VAL A 150 -17.17 5.25 16.94
N CYS A 151 -16.06 4.84 17.57
CA CYS A 151 -15.98 3.63 18.40
C CYS A 151 -16.41 3.84 19.86
N ASP A 152 -16.42 5.07 20.36
CA ASP A 152 -16.90 5.43 21.70
C ASP A 152 -17.89 6.61 21.63
N PRO A 153 -19.07 6.41 21.01
CA PRO A 153 -20.05 7.47 20.85
C PRO A 153 -20.78 7.76 22.17
N GLN A 154 -21.00 9.04 22.47
CA GLN A 154 -22.00 9.42 23.48
C GLN A 154 -23.39 9.35 22.83
N LEU A 155 -24.13 8.31 23.19
CA LEU A 155 -25.53 8.14 22.79
C LEU A 155 -26.44 8.77 23.86
N PRO A 156 -27.46 9.55 23.46
CA PRO A 156 -28.41 10.13 24.41
C PRO A 156 -29.27 9.04 25.05
N ASP A 157 -29.66 9.24 26.30
CA ASP A 157 -30.56 8.30 26.99
C ASP A 157 -31.98 8.38 26.40
N ALA A 158 -32.69 7.25 26.38
CA ALA A 158 -34.05 7.20 25.83
C ALA A 158 -35.01 8.14 26.57
N GLY A 159 -34.81 8.35 27.88
CA GLY A 159 -35.58 9.30 28.67
C GLY A 159 -35.27 10.75 28.32
N GLU A 160 -34.01 11.08 28.09
CA GLU A 160 -33.57 12.43 27.71
C GLU A 160 -34.10 12.82 26.32
N VAL A 161 -34.06 11.89 25.35
CA VAL A 161 -34.64 12.10 24.02
C VAL A 161 -36.16 12.36 24.12
N TRP A 162 -36.86 11.65 24.99
CA TRP A 162 -38.30 11.82 25.19
C TRP A 162 -38.65 13.19 25.81
N GLU A 163 -37.89 13.64 26.81
CA GLU A 163 -38.08 14.94 27.45
C GLU A 163 -37.82 16.09 26.46
N GLN A 164 -36.82 15.93 25.58
CA GLN A 164 -36.52 16.88 24.51
C GLN A 164 -37.63 16.94 23.44
N ILE A 165 -38.21 15.80 23.06
CA ILE A 165 -39.37 15.75 22.15
C ILE A 165 -40.58 16.42 22.81
N THR A 166 -40.85 16.11 24.08
CA THR A 166 -42.02 16.64 24.82
C THR A 166 -41.94 18.16 24.97
N SER A 167 -40.79 18.70 25.37
CA SER A 167 -40.58 20.15 25.48
C SER A 167 -40.69 20.88 24.13
N THR A 168 -40.25 20.24 23.04
CA THR A 168 -40.42 20.78 21.68
C THR A 168 -41.90 20.81 21.30
N VAL A 169 -42.65 19.73 21.57
CA VAL A 169 -44.09 19.65 21.28
C VAL A 169 -44.90 20.64 22.12
N ASP A 170 -44.61 20.76 23.41
CA ASP A 170 -45.26 21.73 24.30
C ASP A 170 -44.99 23.18 23.88
N GLY A 171 -43.78 23.46 23.37
CA GLY A 171 -43.43 24.77 22.80
C GLY A 171 -44.23 25.12 21.54
N TYR A 172 -44.64 24.13 20.74
CA TYR A 172 -45.53 24.32 19.58
C TYR A 172 -47.01 24.43 19.96
N LEU A 173 -47.44 23.77 21.03
CA LEU A 173 -48.84 23.80 21.50
C LEU A 173 -49.14 24.98 22.45
N GLY A 174 -48.11 25.61 23.03
CA GLY A 174 -48.22 26.81 23.87
C GLY A 174 -48.10 28.15 23.13
N SER A 175 -48.02 28.12 21.80
CA SER A 175 -47.93 29.32 20.93
C SER A 175 -49.24 29.64 20.20
N GLU A 176 -50.39 29.36 20.83
CA GLU A 176 -51.72 29.87 20.44
C GLU A 176 -52.29 30.80 21.52
#